data_AF-A0AAD3DAJ8-F1
#
_entry.id   AF-A0AAD3DAJ8-F1
#
_cell.length_a   1.000
_cell.length_b   1.000
_cell.length_c   1.000
_cell.angle_alpha   90.00
_cell.angle_beta   90.00
_cell.angle_gamma   90.00
#
_symmetry.space_group_name_H-M   'P 1'
#
loop_
_entity.id
_entity.type
_entity.pdbx_description
1 polymer ?
#
loop_
_entity_poly.entity_id
_entity_poly.type
_entity_poly.pdbx_seq_one_letter_code
_entity_poly.pdbx_strand_id
1 'polypeptide(L)'
;MSTEIIEEPKGQAMTAEEREERKRLKREAKALKKAKREKQKLENRMRLDKRPEVRMAAKLEKISTLQHDSEKNISEKNQHDVSASDATTEKADKVVSLIDLSLSQFSLNMISFSPSSILELDLSHNCLSEIPGLFLMKNLVSLDIRRNEFRSLPESLRDLHHLSHINASRNHLRASADLLVLLTKPPLPSLQSLDLTFNKKLFTQSLLDILTSSLPDVAIYMTVTSPPPKGAYIGNSPGERNPLLLRSQLEPFTTLELRKRLVETFGHKPYSNFGEPPPGRAEVMNLLLQEYAKLGPERKLVRSLGQTVPEYILEKVRRELESWSDRYDKFQERPMIKANKYMILRSPTEAEQKMIELGSRRAHSAIRKYQQNLTLWGAAKEAIASVDEEFANQFTGLAVTKGFVGSPHIDTTNIGPFYGLSVGDFEDGTGGVRVELDPLTVCEVNTKNRLGRIDGRFPHFVGPYDESKTRYSLIFYLTEGEVQPKTKAVFGEIIE
;
A
#
# COMPACT_ATOMS: atom_id res chain seq x y z
N MET A 1 -44.32 3.73 59.13
CA MET A 1 -43.43 4.84 59.54
C MET A 1 -42.89 5.50 58.29
N SER A 2 -42.77 6.81 58.37
CA SER A 2 -42.72 7.80 57.30
C SER A 2 -41.39 7.85 56.53
N THR A 3 -41.50 8.32 55.29
CA THR A 3 -40.45 8.77 54.38
C THR A 3 -39.68 9.99 54.90
N GLU A 4 -38.36 10.02 54.69
CA GLU A 4 -37.60 11.27 54.58
C GLU A 4 -36.78 11.26 53.28
N ILE A 5 -37.06 12.27 52.46
CA ILE A 5 -36.48 12.58 51.16
C ILE A 5 -35.32 13.53 51.41
N ILE A 6 -34.11 13.18 50.96
CA ILE A 6 -32.96 14.08 50.95
C ILE A 6 -33.04 14.87 49.63
N GLU A 7 -33.44 16.14 49.71
CA GLU A 7 -33.41 17.09 48.58
C GLU A 7 -31.96 17.50 48.26
N GLU A 8 -31.57 17.38 47.00
CA GLU A 8 -30.35 18.01 46.44
C GLU A 8 -30.51 19.54 46.35
N PRO A 9 -29.47 20.33 46.62
CA PRO A 9 -29.56 21.78 46.55
C PRO A 9 -29.66 22.26 45.09
N LYS A 10 -30.75 22.98 44.81
CA LYS A 10 -31.02 23.69 43.55
C LYS A 10 -29.84 24.59 43.18
N GLY A 11 -29.35 24.43 41.94
CA GLY A 11 -28.22 25.18 41.39
C GLY A 11 -28.41 26.70 41.46
N GLN A 12 -27.40 27.38 41.98
CA GLN A 12 -27.32 28.84 41.96
C GLN A 12 -27.36 29.35 40.52
N ALA A 13 -28.22 30.34 40.27
CA ALA A 13 -28.35 30.98 38.97
C ALA A 13 -27.07 31.77 38.65
N MET A 14 -26.25 31.23 37.75
CA MET A 14 -25.02 31.83 37.22
C MET A 14 -25.27 33.28 36.78
N THR A 15 -24.50 34.23 37.31
CA THR A 15 -24.70 35.67 37.14
C THR A 15 -24.48 36.10 35.68
N ALA A 16 -24.96 37.30 35.32
CA ALA A 16 -24.77 37.83 33.96
C ALA A 16 -23.28 37.97 33.59
N GLU A 17 -22.45 38.34 34.56
CA GLU A 17 -21.00 38.45 34.42
C GLU A 17 -20.35 37.07 34.20
N GLU A 18 -20.72 36.06 34.98
CA GLU A 18 -20.21 34.68 34.80
C GLU A 18 -20.62 34.08 33.44
N ARG A 19 -21.82 34.41 32.94
CA ARG A 19 -22.26 34.02 31.59
C ARG A 19 -21.43 34.69 30.51
N GLU A 20 -21.07 35.95 30.69
CA GLU A 20 -20.27 36.71 29.73
C GLU A 20 -18.82 36.23 29.72
N GLU A 21 -18.25 35.97 30.90
CA GLU A 21 -16.92 35.40 31.06
C GLU A 21 -16.83 33.99 30.44
N ARG A 22 -17.84 33.14 30.66
CA ARG A 22 -17.91 31.81 30.03
C ARG A 22 -18.03 31.90 28.49
N LYS A 23 -18.73 32.89 27.95
CA LYS A 23 -18.79 33.15 26.50
C LYS A 23 -17.44 33.61 25.96
N ARG A 24 -16.72 34.46 26.70
CA ARG A 24 -15.38 34.94 26.36
C ARG A 24 -14.36 33.78 26.36
N LEU A 25 -14.33 32.97 27.41
CA LEU A 25 -13.48 31.78 27.50
C LEU A 25 -13.76 30.77 26.38
N LYS A 26 -15.04 30.59 25.99
CA LYS A 26 -15.39 29.74 24.82
C LYS A 26 -14.87 30.32 23.50
N ARG A 27 -14.91 31.65 23.32
CA ARG A 27 -14.37 32.33 22.12
C ARG A 27 -12.84 32.20 22.06
N GLU A 28 -12.15 32.43 23.18
CA GLU A 28 -10.70 32.27 23.30
C GLU A 28 -10.25 30.81 23.07
N ALA A 29 -10.97 29.83 23.64
CA ALA A 29 -10.69 28.41 23.39
C ALA A 29 -10.90 28.01 21.91
N LYS A 30 -11.93 28.57 21.25
CA LYS A 30 -12.18 28.37 19.81
C LYS A 30 -11.08 29.01 18.95
N ALA A 31 -10.63 30.21 19.32
CA ALA A 31 -9.52 30.90 18.66
C ALA A 31 -8.20 30.13 18.82
N LEU A 32 -7.88 29.64 20.03
CA LEU A 32 -6.69 28.84 20.31
C LEU A 32 -6.70 27.51 19.53
N LYS A 33 -7.87 26.86 19.40
CA LYS A 33 -8.03 25.63 18.61
C LYS A 33 -7.89 25.88 17.11
N LYS A 34 -8.34 27.04 16.61
CA LYS A 34 -8.11 27.49 15.22
C LYS A 34 -6.63 27.77 14.99
N ALA A 35 -5.97 28.50 15.89
CA ALA A 35 -4.54 28.79 15.82
C ALA A 35 -3.67 27.52 15.88
N LYS A 36 -4.00 26.54 16.74
CA LYS A 36 -3.33 25.24 16.77
C LYS A 36 -3.54 24.45 15.46
N ARG A 37 -4.72 24.50 14.85
CA ARG A 37 -4.98 23.87 13.53
C ARG A 37 -4.23 24.56 12.40
N GLU A 38 -4.15 25.89 12.42
CA GLU A 38 -3.39 26.69 11.45
C GLU A 38 -1.88 26.40 11.58
N LYS A 39 -1.35 26.38 12.80
CA LYS A 39 0.03 25.98 13.09
C LYS A 39 0.31 24.54 12.66
N GLN A 40 -0.59 23.59 12.94
CA GLN A 40 -0.47 22.21 12.48
C GLN A 40 -0.55 22.10 10.95
N LYS A 41 -1.39 22.90 10.27
CA LYS A 41 -1.46 22.96 8.81
C LYS A 41 -0.20 23.57 8.21
N LEU A 42 0.40 24.57 8.88
CA LEU A 42 1.67 25.17 8.49
C LEU A 42 2.81 24.18 8.71
N GLU A 43 2.89 23.51 9.85
CA GLU A 43 3.85 22.43 10.14
C GLU A 43 3.68 21.22 9.21
N ASN A 44 2.44 20.91 8.81
CA ASN A 44 2.16 19.86 7.83
C ASN A 44 2.50 20.31 6.41
N ARG A 45 2.31 21.58 6.04
CA ARG A 45 2.80 22.16 4.78
C ARG A 45 4.33 22.19 4.74
N MET A 46 4.99 22.62 5.83
CA MET A 46 6.44 22.53 6.02
C MET A 46 6.95 21.09 6.16
N ARG A 47 6.07 20.10 6.38
CA ARG A 47 6.38 18.65 6.26
C ARG A 47 6.19 18.14 4.84
N LEU A 48 5.26 18.71 4.07
CA LEU A 48 5.04 18.43 2.64
C LEU A 48 6.13 19.07 1.76
N ASP A 49 6.75 20.15 2.23
CA ASP A 49 7.93 20.80 1.64
C ASP A 49 9.27 20.14 2.04
N LYS A 50 9.23 19.00 2.74
CA LYS A 50 10.43 18.20 3.07
C LYS A 50 10.81 17.29 1.91
N ARG A 51 10.99 17.84 0.72
CA ARG A 51 11.70 17.08 -0.32
C ARG A 51 13.10 16.74 0.23
N PRO A 52 13.53 15.47 0.20
CA PRO A 52 14.89 15.08 0.57
C PRO A 52 15.95 15.96 -0.10
N GLU A 53 15.66 16.42 -1.31
CA GLU A 53 16.40 17.36 -2.16
C GLU A 53 16.85 18.63 -1.42
N VAL A 54 15.99 19.30 -0.66
CA VAL A 54 16.32 20.55 0.04
C VAL A 54 17.21 20.29 1.26
N ARG A 55 17.03 19.14 1.93
CA ARG A 55 17.93 18.68 3.01
C ARG A 55 19.28 18.23 2.46
N MET A 56 19.31 17.67 1.25
CA MET A 56 20.51 17.19 0.59
C MET A 56 21.35 18.37 0.07
N ALA A 57 20.72 19.37 -0.55
CA ALA A 57 21.36 20.61 -0.98
C ALA A 57 21.92 21.39 0.22
N ALA A 58 21.13 21.60 1.28
CA ALA A 58 21.60 22.32 2.48
C ALA A 58 22.69 21.56 3.27
N LYS A 59 22.77 20.23 3.15
CA LYS A 59 23.82 19.42 3.78
C LYS A 59 25.08 19.34 2.91
N LEU A 60 24.93 19.33 1.57
CA LEU A 60 26.03 19.42 0.60
C LEU A 60 26.69 20.81 0.63
N GLU A 61 25.91 21.90 0.75
CA GLU A 61 26.43 23.25 1.01
C GLU A 61 27.18 23.32 2.34
N LYS A 62 26.63 22.72 3.41
CA LYS A 62 27.32 22.68 4.71
C LYS A 62 28.63 21.89 4.67
N ILE A 63 28.68 20.82 3.90
CA ILE A 63 29.89 20.00 3.72
C ILE A 63 30.90 20.74 2.83
N SER A 64 30.48 21.46 1.79
CA SER A 64 31.39 22.28 0.97
C SER A 64 31.96 23.46 1.75
N THR A 65 31.18 24.09 2.65
CA THR A 65 31.69 25.16 3.53
C THR A 65 32.68 24.63 4.59
N LEU A 66 32.49 23.40 5.08
CA LEU A 66 33.40 22.80 6.06
C LEU A 66 34.69 22.26 5.43
N GLN A 67 34.65 21.84 4.15
CA GLN A 67 35.85 21.42 3.40
C GLN A 67 36.73 22.61 3.01
N HIS A 68 36.13 23.77 2.72
CA HIS A 68 36.88 24.97 2.36
C HIS A 68 37.69 25.57 3.55
N ASP A 69 37.25 25.32 4.79
CA ASP A 69 37.95 25.70 6.01
C ASP A 69 39.04 24.70 6.43
N SER A 70 38.93 23.42 6.04
CA SER A 70 39.95 22.39 6.30
C SER A 70 41.10 22.38 5.28
N GLU A 71 40.84 22.81 4.03
CA GLU A 71 41.86 22.83 2.96
C GLU A 71 42.83 24.01 3.04
N LYS A 72 42.62 24.95 3.98
CA LYS A 72 43.57 26.02 4.28
C LYS A 72 44.65 25.66 5.30
N ASN A 73 44.62 24.45 5.89
CA ASN A 73 45.48 24.08 7.01
C ASN A 73 46.28 22.78 6.86
N ILE A 74 46.31 22.14 5.69
CA ILE A 74 47.21 21.01 5.42
C ILE A 74 47.83 21.17 4.03
N SER A 75 48.72 22.14 3.90
CA SER A 75 49.78 22.13 2.91
C SER A 75 51.10 22.04 3.66
N GLU A 76 51.62 20.82 3.81
CA GLU A 76 53.05 20.48 3.91
C GLU A 76 53.24 19.00 4.34
N LYS A 77 54.20 18.32 3.69
CA LYS A 77 54.72 16.95 3.91
C LYS A 77 53.82 15.82 3.36
N ASN A 78 54.23 14.95 2.44
CA ASN A 78 55.56 14.41 2.14
C ASN A 78 55.61 13.73 0.75
N GLN A 79 56.75 13.87 0.08
CA GLN A 79 57.25 13.02 -1.02
C GLN A 79 57.93 11.75 -0.45
N HIS A 80 58.23 10.79 -1.35
CA HIS A 80 58.88 9.46 -1.19
C HIS A 80 57.89 8.29 -1.04
N ASP A 81 58.00 7.15 -1.73
CA ASP A 81 59.01 6.65 -2.66
C ASP A 81 58.39 5.53 -3.53
N VAL A 82 58.98 5.29 -4.70
CA VAL A 82 58.59 4.24 -5.67
C VAL A 82 59.48 3.02 -5.44
N SER A 83 58.90 1.84 -5.26
CA SER A 83 59.55 0.62 -5.74
C SER A 83 58.53 -0.47 -6.10
N ALA A 84 58.59 -0.85 -7.37
CA ALA A 84 57.95 -2.01 -7.94
C ALA A 84 58.64 -3.29 -7.44
N SER A 85 57.87 -4.35 -7.24
CA SER A 85 58.39 -5.72 -7.32
C SER A 85 57.34 -6.65 -7.92
N ASP A 86 57.89 -7.59 -8.67
CA ASP A 86 57.32 -8.37 -9.77
C ASP A 86 56.11 -9.25 -9.46
N ALA A 87 55.33 -9.44 -10.52
CA ALA A 87 54.21 -10.36 -10.62
C ALA A 87 54.66 -11.83 -10.74
N THR A 88 53.94 -12.71 -10.04
CA THR A 88 53.69 -14.07 -10.52
C THR A 88 52.20 -14.20 -10.81
N THR A 89 51.87 -14.24 -12.09
CA THR A 89 50.52 -14.36 -12.66
C THR A 89 49.98 -15.78 -12.49
N GLU A 90 49.24 -16.03 -11.41
CA GLU A 90 48.24 -17.10 -11.39
C GLU A 90 46.99 -16.62 -12.16
N LYS A 91 46.52 -17.42 -13.11
CA LYS A 91 45.29 -17.18 -13.90
C LYS A 91 44.10 -16.90 -12.97
N ALA A 92 43.67 -15.65 -12.92
CA ALA A 92 42.56 -15.19 -12.10
C ALA A 92 41.23 -15.37 -12.86
N ASP A 93 40.74 -16.60 -13.04
CA ASP A 93 39.42 -16.89 -13.65
C ASP A 93 38.48 -17.56 -12.62
N LYS A 94 38.36 -17.04 -11.40
CA LYS A 94 37.56 -17.69 -10.34
C LYS A 94 36.22 -16.99 -10.13
N VAL A 95 35.15 -17.70 -10.51
CA VAL A 95 33.75 -17.38 -10.24
C VAL A 95 33.29 -18.11 -8.98
N VAL A 96 32.67 -17.40 -8.05
CA VAL A 96 32.11 -17.94 -6.80
C VAL A 96 30.62 -17.64 -6.76
N SER A 97 29.78 -18.67 -6.66
CA SER A 97 28.33 -18.52 -6.52
C SER A 97 27.82 -19.26 -5.28
N LEU A 98 27.11 -18.52 -4.42
CA LEU A 98 26.46 -18.96 -3.19
C LEU A 98 24.96 -18.58 -3.23
N ILE A 99 24.31 -18.86 -4.36
CA ILE A 99 22.92 -18.51 -4.63
C ILE A 99 21.93 -19.38 -3.84
N ASP A 100 20.86 -18.76 -3.31
CA ASP A 100 19.69 -19.46 -2.74
C ASP A 100 20.02 -20.44 -1.59
N LEU A 101 21.01 -20.09 -0.76
CA LEU A 101 21.44 -20.87 0.39
C LEU A 101 20.81 -20.40 1.71
N SER A 102 19.87 -19.45 1.64
CA SER A 102 19.20 -18.85 2.81
C SER A 102 20.18 -18.27 3.85
N LEU A 103 21.32 -17.73 3.39
CA LEU A 103 22.36 -17.20 4.28
C LEU A 103 21.90 -15.92 4.97
N SER A 104 21.98 -15.88 6.29
CA SER A 104 21.74 -14.65 7.09
C SER A 104 23.02 -13.87 7.37
N GLN A 105 24.19 -14.51 7.22
CA GLN A 105 25.51 -13.91 7.39
C GLN A 105 26.47 -14.45 6.35
N PHE A 106 27.40 -13.61 5.89
CA PHE A 106 28.47 -13.98 4.98
C PHE A 106 29.79 -14.13 5.75
N SER A 107 30.57 -15.15 5.41
CA SER A 107 31.93 -15.34 5.94
C SER A 107 32.87 -15.76 4.82
N LEU A 108 34.10 -15.23 4.85
CA LEU A 108 35.15 -15.61 3.89
C LEU A 108 35.50 -17.10 3.94
N ASN A 109 35.30 -17.75 5.09
CA ASN A 109 35.53 -19.19 5.25
C ASN A 109 34.57 -20.05 4.40
N MET A 110 33.48 -19.45 3.88
CA MET A 110 32.56 -20.12 2.97
C MET A 110 33.13 -20.19 1.54
N ILE A 111 34.22 -19.47 1.26
CA ILE A 111 34.89 -19.45 -0.04
C ILE A 111 36.17 -20.26 0.06
N SER A 112 36.31 -21.28 -0.79
CA SER A 112 37.50 -22.15 -0.81
C SER A 112 38.71 -21.55 -1.52
N PHE A 113 38.60 -20.31 -2.01
CA PHE A 113 39.63 -19.62 -2.78
C PHE A 113 40.16 -18.40 -2.03
N SER A 114 41.40 -18.00 -2.35
CA SER A 114 41.93 -16.71 -1.87
C SER A 114 41.00 -15.58 -2.33
N PRO A 115 40.55 -14.68 -1.44
CA PRO A 115 39.69 -13.55 -1.80
C PRO A 115 40.24 -12.70 -2.94
N SER A 116 41.57 -12.51 -2.98
CA SER A 116 42.25 -11.75 -4.04
C SER A 116 42.20 -12.40 -5.42
N SER A 117 41.83 -13.67 -5.52
CA SER A 117 41.77 -14.40 -6.81
C SER A 117 40.38 -14.44 -7.44
N ILE A 118 39.36 -13.87 -6.79
CA ILE A 118 37.95 -13.92 -7.23
C ILE A 118 37.67 -12.80 -8.24
N LEU A 119 37.05 -13.15 -9.37
CA LEU A 119 36.56 -12.19 -10.37
C LEU A 119 35.05 -11.96 -10.27
N GLU A 120 34.28 -13.00 -9.98
CA GLU A 120 32.83 -12.88 -9.92
C GLU A 120 32.30 -13.48 -8.63
N LEU A 121 31.42 -12.75 -7.95
CA LEU A 121 30.79 -13.17 -6.71
C LEU A 121 29.27 -13.03 -6.81
N ASP A 122 28.58 -14.15 -6.78
CA ASP A 122 27.12 -14.23 -6.74
C ASP A 122 26.66 -14.68 -5.35
N LEU A 123 25.98 -13.79 -4.64
CA LEU A 123 25.35 -14.01 -3.32
C LEU A 123 23.82 -13.84 -3.41
N SER A 124 23.24 -13.95 -4.59
CA SER A 124 21.83 -13.63 -4.80
C SER A 124 20.86 -14.60 -4.12
N HIS A 125 19.64 -14.14 -3.85
CA HIS A 125 18.57 -14.91 -3.16
C HIS A 125 18.96 -15.42 -1.77
N ASN A 126 19.56 -14.57 -0.95
CA ASN A 126 19.86 -14.88 0.46
C ASN A 126 19.16 -13.88 1.39
N CYS A 127 19.51 -13.89 2.68
CA CYS A 127 19.01 -12.97 3.70
C CYS A 127 20.13 -12.06 4.24
N LEU A 128 21.13 -11.75 3.42
CA LEU A 128 22.32 -10.99 3.82
C LEU A 128 22.01 -9.50 3.94
N SER A 129 22.57 -8.85 4.96
CA SER A 129 22.52 -7.39 5.11
C SER A 129 23.88 -6.71 4.97
N GLU A 130 24.97 -7.48 4.95
CA GLU A 130 26.35 -7.02 4.88
C GLU A 130 27.27 -8.10 4.26
N ILE A 131 28.45 -7.68 3.79
CA ILE A 131 29.50 -8.57 3.26
C ILE A 131 30.83 -8.16 3.92
N PRO A 132 31.13 -8.68 5.12
CA PRO A 132 32.41 -8.40 5.76
C PRO A 132 33.57 -8.94 4.90
N GLY A 133 34.66 -8.18 4.83
CA GLY A 133 35.86 -8.60 4.10
C GLY A 133 35.82 -8.39 2.59
N LEU A 134 34.76 -7.78 2.04
CA LEU A 134 34.63 -7.52 0.61
C LEU A 134 35.84 -6.73 0.04
N PHE A 135 36.44 -5.83 0.82
CA PHE A 135 37.64 -5.05 0.45
C PHE A 135 38.88 -5.91 0.11
N LEU A 136 38.90 -7.20 0.49
CA LEU A 136 40.01 -8.12 0.19
C LEU A 136 39.93 -8.68 -1.25
N MET A 137 38.78 -8.58 -1.92
CA MET A 137 38.55 -9.13 -3.25
C MET A 137 38.98 -8.17 -4.35
N LYS A 138 40.25 -7.73 -4.33
CA LYS A 138 40.75 -6.62 -5.17
C LYS A 138 40.54 -6.79 -6.68
N ASN A 139 40.47 -8.03 -7.17
CA ASN A 139 40.30 -8.37 -8.57
C ASN A 139 38.83 -8.59 -8.98
N LEU A 140 37.87 -8.31 -8.09
CA LEU A 140 36.45 -8.54 -8.37
C LEU A 140 35.95 -7.62 -9.50
N VAL A 141 35.34 -8.23 -10.50
CA VAL A 141 34.75 -7.62 -11.70
C VAL A 141 33.22 -7.58 -11.62
N SER A 142 32.59 -8.63 -11.08
CA SER A 142 31.13 -8.74 -10.98
C SER A 142 30.67 -9.10 -9.57
N LEU A 143 29.67 -8.38 -9.07
CA LEU A 143 29.03 -8.63 -7.78
C LEU A 143 27.51 -8.69 -7.93
N ASP A 144 26.91 -9.86 -7.69
CA ASP A 144 25.46 -10.02 -7.59
C ASP A 144 25.03 -10.24 -6.14
N ILE A 145 24.27 -9.29 -5.60
CA ILE A 145 23.67 -9.34 -4.25
C ILE A 145 22.14 -9.20 -4.32
N ARG A 146 21.54 -9.50 -5.48
CA ARG A 146 20.10 -9.37 -5.70
C ARG A 146 19.29 -10.22 -4.71
N ARG A 147 18.11 -9.72 -4.31
CA ARG A 147 17.18 -10.43 -3.39
C ARG A 147 17.89 -10.79 -2.08
N ASN A 148 18.27 -9.75 -1.36
CA ASN A 148 18.85 -9.80 -0.02
C ASN A 148 18.23 -8.68 0.84
N GLU A 149 18.79 -8.41 2.01
CA GLU A 149 18.28 -7.49 3.03
C GLU A 149 19.13 -6.20 3.17
N PHE A 150 19.97 -5.87 2.17
CA PHE A 150 20.87 -4.71 2.22
C PHE A 150 20.11 -3.39 2.32
N ARG A 151 20.47 -2.56 3.30
CA ARG A 151 19.91 -1.21 3.50
C ARG A 151 20.80 -0.09 2.94
N SER A 152 22.07 -0.41 2.73
CA SER A 152 23.11 0.40 2.11
C SER A 152 24.04 -0.54 1.34
N LEU A 153 24.76 0.00 0.36
CA LEU A 153 25.87 -0.73 -0.26
C LEU A 153 27.11 -0.67 0.68
N PRO A 154 27.98 -1.69 0.68
CA PRO A 154 29.20 -1.67 1.48
C PRO A 154 30.15 -0.54 1.06
N GLU A 155 30.72 0.19 2.02
CA GLU A 155 31.69 1.26 1.72
C GLU A 155 32.95 0.71 1.03
N SER A 156 33.29 -0.56 1.30
CA SER A 156 34.40 -1.28 0.69
C SER A 156 34.29 -1.45 -0.83
N LEU A 157 33.17 -1.10 -1.47
CA LEU A 157 33.09 -1.06 -2.93
C LEU A 157 34.11 -0.10 -3.54
N ARG A 158 34.52 0.95 -2.82
CA ARG A 158 35.57 1.90 -3.26
C ARG A 158 36.93 1.25 -3.46
N ASP A 159 37.17 0.16 -2.74
CA ASP A 159 38.44 -0.56 -2.74
C ASP A 159 38.58 -1.55 -3.91
N LEU A 160 37.51 -1.71 -4.71
CA LEU A 160 37.39 -2.69 -5.78
C LEU A 160 37.57 -2.00 -7.14
N HIS A 161 38.82 -1.74 -7.50
CA HIS A 161 39.16 -0.95 -8.69
C HIS A 161 38.78 -1.63 -10.02
N HIS A 162 38.58 -2.95 -10.03
CA HIS A 162 38.20 -3.72 -11.23
C HIS A 162 36.69 -3.97 -11.36
N LEU A 163 35.88 -3.53 -10.38
CA LEU A 163 34.46 -3.86 -10.33
C LEU A 163 33.69 -3.10 -11.42
N SER A 164 33.16 -3.86 -12.39
CA SER A 164 32.42 -3.34 -13.54
C SER A 164 30.91 -3.55 -13.45
N HIS A 165 30.46 -4.63 -12.80
CA HIS A 165 29.03 -4.98 -12.73
C HIS A 165 28.57 -5.13 -11.28
N ILE A 166 27.52 -4.40 -10.92
CA ILE A 166 26.88 -4.51 -9.60
C ILE A 166 25.38 -4.75 -9.81
N ASN A 167 24.89 -5.88 -9.32
CA ASN A 167 23.47 -6.15 -9.20
C ASN A 167 23.04 -6.09 -7.74
N ALA A 168 22.41 -4.99 -7.33
CA ALA A 168 21.85 -4.80 -6.00
C ALA A 168 20.31 -4.68 -6.04
N SER A 169 19.68 -5.26 -7.06
CA SER A 169 18.23 -5.22 -7.21
C SER A 169 17.52 -6.00 -6.11
N ARG A 170 16.25 -5.64 -5.83
CA ARG A 170 15.39 -6.31 -4.84
C ARG A 170 16.01 -6.38 -3.44
N ASN A 171 16.56 -5.26 -2.98
CA ASN A 171 17.07 -5.06 -1.62
C ASN A 171 16.22 -4.01 -0.86
N HIS A 172 16.74 -3.49 0.24
CA HIS A 172 16.13 -2.47 1.09
C HIS A 172 16.90 -1.14 1.09
N LEU A 173 17.63 -0.87 0.00
CA LEU A 173 18.45 0.32 -0.16
C LEU A 173 17.59 1.59 -0.07
N ARG A 174 18.19 2.64 0.49
CA ARG A 174 17.55 3.94 0.72
C ARG A 174 18.35 5.05 0.07
N ALA A 175 17.65 6.07 -0.41
CA ALA A 175 18.32 7.29 -0.84
C ALA A 175 18.98 7.94 0.39
N SER A 176 20.31 7.91 0.43
CA SER A 176 21.13 8.54 1.47
C SER A 176 22.27 9.34 0.84
N ALA A 177 22.83 10.27 1.62
CA ALA A 177 24.03 11.00 1.20
C ALA A 177 25.20 10.03 0.99
N ASP A 178 25.33 9.04 1.87
CA ASP A 178 26.42 8.06 1.83
C ASP A 178 26.35 7.20 0.56
N LEU A 179 25.15 6.77 0.14
CA LEU A 179 24.97 6.03 -1.11
C LEU A 179 25.38 6.88 -2.33
N LEU A 180 24.96 8.16 -2.37
CA LEU A 180 25.35 9.05 -3.46
C LEU A 180 26.86 9.27 -3.47
N VAL A 181 27.44 9.60 -2.32
CA VAL A 181 28.89 9.85 -2.18
C VAL A 181 29.67 8.60 -2.56
N LEU A 182 29.25 7.42 -2.12
CA LEU A 182 29.84 6.12 -2.49
C LEU A 182 29.88 5.89 -3.99
N LEU A 183 28.80 6.22 -4.72
CA LEU A 183 28.69 5.96 -6.15
C LEU A 183 29.28 7.07 -7.02
N THR A 184 29.30 8.33 -6.57
CA THR A 184 29.63 9.50 -7.42
C THR A 184 30.88 10.28 -7.00
N LYS A 185 31.45 10.07 -5.80
CA LYS A 185 32.55 10.89 -5.27
C LYS A 185 33.66 10.09 -4.51
N PRO A 186 34.79 9.76 -5.17
CA PRO A 186 34.92 9.67 -6.62
C PRO A 186 34.07 8.51 -7.17
N PRO A 187 33.71 8.52 -8.46
CA PRO A 187 33.06 7.38 -9.10
C PRO A 187 33.90 6.10 -8.98
N LEU A 188 33.22 4.95 -8.96
CA LEU A 188 33.88 3.65 -9.08
C LEU A 188 34.53 3.57 -10.47
N PRO A 189 35.87 3.37 -10.57
CA PRO A 189 36.63 3.68 -11.77
C PRO A 189 36.31 2.79 -12.98
N SER A 190 35.89 1.55 -12.74
CA SER A 190 35.64 0.55 -13.79
C SER A 190 34.16 0.22 -13.96
N LEU A 191 33.26 0.91 -13.25
CA LEU A 191 31.83 0.57 -13.24
C LEU A 191 31.22 0.78 -14.63
N GLN A 192 30.54 -0.24 -15.14
CA GLN A 192 29.85 -0.23 -16.43
C GLN A 192 28.35 -0.44 -16.28
N SER A 193 27.90 -1.21 -15.29
CA SER A 193 26.47 -1.42 -15.05
C SER A 193 26.12 -1.47 -13.57
N LEU A 194 25.01 -0.83 -13.22
CA LEU A 194 24.50 -0.75 -11.86
C LEU A 194 22.99 -1.01 -11.84
N ASP A 195 22.57 -2.17 -11.34
CA ASP A 195 21.15 -2.50 -11.14
C ASP A 195 20.72 -2.25 -9.69
N LEU A 196 19.88 -1.24 -9.51
CA LEU A 196 19.23 -0.83 -8.27
C LEU A 196 17.71 -1.05 -8.30
N THR A 197 17.18 -1.77 -9.29
CA THR A 197 15.74 -2.00 -9.44
C THR A 197 15.13 -2.67 -8.21
N PHE A 198 13.85 -2.41 -7.99
CA PHE A 198 13.05 -2.98 -6.89
C PHE A 198 13.55 -2.65 -5.47
N ASN A 199 14.29 -1.56 -5.29
CA ASN A 199 14.58 -0.98 -3.98
C ASN A 199 13.52 0.08 -3.60
N LYS A 200 12.58 -0.30 -2.73
CA LYS A 200 11.37 0.49 -2.36
C LYS A 200 11.66 1.86 -1.71
N LYS A 201 12.90 2.29 -1.50
CA LYS A 201 13.21 3.62 -0.95
C LYS A 201 14.20 4.41 -1.83
N LEU A 202 14.50 3.90 -3.02
CA LEU A 202 15.36 4.58 -4.02
C LEU A 202 14.56 5.24 -5.16
N PHE A 203 13.25 5.03 -5.25
CA PHE A 203 12.49 5.22 -6.48
C PHE A 203 12.17 6.67 -6.90
N THR A 204 12.99 7.67 -6.60
CA THR A 204 12.73 9.05 -7.02
C THR A 204 13.39 9.37 -8.36
N GLN A 205 12.65 9.97 -9.31
CA GLN A 205 13.21 10.38 -10.61
C GLN A 205 14.44 11.29 -10.45
N SER A 206 14.40 12.22 -9.50
CA SER A 206 15.54 13.10 -9.19
C SER A 206 16.81 12.35 -8.79
N LEU A 207 16.70 11.18 -8.14
CA LEU A 207 17.87 10.36 -7.82
C LEU A 207 18.46 9.70 -9.07
N LEU A 208 17.60 9.18 -9.95
CA LEU A 208 18.03 8.62 -11.22
C LEU A 208 18.70 9.69 -12.09
N ASP A 209 18.14 10.90 -12.14
CA ASP A 209 18.72 12.01 -12.90
C ASP A 209 20.11 12.39 -12.37
N ILE A 210 20.29 12.47 -11.05
CA ILE A 210 21.60 12.73 -10.41
C ILE A 210 22.60 11.63 -10.75
N LEU A 211 22.21 10.36 -10.61
CA LEU A 211 23.09 9.23 -10.88
C LEU A 211 23.49 9.17 -12.36
N THR A 212 22.53 9.32 -13.27
CA THR A 212 22.77 9.31 -14.72
C THR A 212 23.65 10.49 -15.15
N SER A 213 23.46 11.66 -14.54
CA SER A 213 24.31 12.84 -14.81
C SER A 213 25.73 12.70 -14.25
N SER A 214 25.88 12.01 -13.11
CA SER A 214 27.18 11.81 -12.45
C SER A 214 27.97 10.63 -13.02
N LEU A 215 27.29 9.69 -13.68
CA LEU A 215 27.83 8.45 -14.21
C LEU A 215 27.33 8.22 -15.65
N PRO A 216 27.72 9.08 -16.62
CA PRO A 216 27.14 9.09 -17.97
C PRO A 216 27.43 7.81 -18.77
N ASP A 217 28.56 7.16 -18.51
CA ASP A 217 29.00 5.94 -19.22
C ASP A 217 28.54 4.64 -18.55
N VAL A 218 27.76 4.73 -17.47
CA VAL A 218 27.27 3.58 -16.71
C VAL A 218 25.82 3.26 -17.09
N ALA A 219 25.55 2.01 -17.43
CA ALA A 219 24.19 1.51 -17.59
C ALA A 219 23.50 1.37 -16.22
N ILE A 220 22.65 2.35 -15.87
CA ILE A 220 21.95 2.40 -14.58
C ILE A 220 20.52 1.90 -14.75
N TYR A 221 20.18 0.85 -14.02
CA TYR A 221 18.81 0.34 -13.92
C TYR A 221 18.25 0.70 -12.55
N MET A 222 17.24 1.57 -12.49
CA MET A 222 16.58 1.92 -11.22
C MET A 222 15.06 1.88 -11.40
N THR A 223 14.36 1.31 -10.43
CA THR A 223 12.90 1.46 -10.39
C THR A 223 12.59 2.87 -9.93
N VAL A 224 12.19 3.73 -10.84
CA VAL A 224 11.67 5.06 -10.53
C VAL A 224 10.15 5.00 -10.40
N THR A 225 9.60 5.65 -9.37
CA THR A 225 8.21 6.09 -9.37
C THR A 225 8.12 7.26 -10.33
N SER A 226 8.16 6.96 -11.62
CA SER A 226 7.58 7.86 -12.60
C SER A 226 6.08 7.90 -12.31
N PRO A 227 5.40 9.04 -12.51
CA PRO A 227 3.97 8.96 -12.73
C PRO A 227 3.77 7.89 -13.82
N PRO A 228 2.83 6.95 -13.61
CA PRO A 228 2.57 5.92 -14.60
C PRO A 228 2.47 6.56 -15.98
N PRO A 229 3.12 5.98 -17.02
CA PRO A 229 2.99 6.53 -18.35
C PRO A 229 1.51 6.70 -18.67
N LYS A 230 1.15 7.76 -19.39
CA LYS A 230 -0.25 8.08 -19.68
C LYS A 230 -0.98 6.84 -20.20
N GLY A 231 -2.00 6.36 -19.48
CA GLY A 231 -2.73 5.13 -19.80
C GLY A 231 -2.31 3.86 -19.04
N ALA A 232 -1.23 3.90 -18.25
CA ALA A 232 -0.81 2.77 -17.42
C ALA A 232 -1.79 2.48 -16.26
N TYR A 233 -2.59 3.47 -15.86
CA TYR A 233 -3.79 3.24 -15.04
C TYR A 233 -5.01 3.96 -15.63
N ILE A 234 -6.21 3.43 -15.36
CA ILE A 234 -7.47 4.14 -15.60
C ILE A 234 -7.84 5.00 -14.39
N GLY A 235 -8.13 6.28 -14.65
CA GLY A 235 -8.60 7.26 -13.67
C GLY A 235 -7.50 7.73 -12.70
N ASN A 236 -7.75 8.83 -11.99
CA ASN A 236 -6.83 9.33 -10.95
C ASN A 236 -6.93 8.55 -9.64
N SER A 237 -8.03 7.82 -9.45
CA SER A 237 -8.28 7.00 -8.27
C SER A 237 -9.14 5.78 -8.63
N PRO A 238 -9.17 4.72 -7.78
CA PRO A 238 -10.08 3.62 -7.99
C PRO A 238 -11.53 4.07 -8.18
N GLY A 239 -12.02 5.07 -7.44
CA GLY A 239 -13.43 5.52 -7.52
C GLY A 239 -13.84 6.18 -8.84
N GLU A 240 -12.88 6.53 -9.72
CA GLU A 240 -13.15 7.10 -11.05
C GLU A 240 -13.24 6.03 -12.15
N ARG A 241 -12.91 4.77 -11.85
CA ARG A 241 -12.89 3.71 -12.86
C ARG A 241 -14.32 3.33 -13.26
N ASN A 242 -14.57 3.29 -14.57
CA ASN A 242 -15.82 2.74 -15.09
C ASN A 242 -15.83 1.20 -14.89
N PRO A 243 -16.73 0.64 -14.07
CA PRO A 243 -16.77 -0.78 -13.77
C PRO A 243 -17.12 -1.66 -14.97
N LEU A 244 -17.74 -1.11 -16.02
CA LEU A 244 -18.14 -1.86 -17.21
C LEU A 244 -16.98 -2.12 -18.17
N LEU A 245 -15.88 -1.37 -18.06
CA LEU A 245 -14.70 -1.58 -18.90
C LEU A 245 -13.86 -2.74 -18.36
N LEU A 246 -13.55 -3.73 -19.22
CA LEU A 246 -12.66 -4.83 -18.87
C LEU A 246 -11.31 -4.35 -18.32
N ARG A 247 -10.73 -3.32 -18.95
CA ARG A 247 -9.48 -2.70 -18.49
C ARG A 247 -9.55 -2.23 -17.03
N SER A 248 -10.69 -1.67 -16.60
CA SER A 248 -10.92 -1.26 -15.21
C SER A 248 -11.07 -2.47 -14.29
N GLN A 249 -11.73 -3.53 -14.75
CA GLN A 249 -11.94 -4.77 -14.00
C GLN A 249 -10.63 -5.52 -13.73
N LEU A 250 -9.64 -5.39 -14.62
CA LEU A 250 -8.30 -5.96 -14.47
C LEU A 250 -7.35 -5.11 -13.62
N GLU A 251 -7.65 -3.83 -13.37
CA GLU A 251 -6.80 -2.95 -12.55
C GLU A 251 -6.46 -3.45 -11.15
N PRO A 252 -7.37 -4.09 -10.41
CA PRO A 252 -7.09 -4.53 -9.04
C PRO A 252 -5.97 -5.56 -8.94
N PHE A 253 -5.71 -6.31 -10.00
CA PHE A 253 -4.66 -7.32 -10.01
C PHE A 253 -3.26 -6.70 -10.02
N THR A 254 -2.37 -7.36 -9.30
CA THR A 254 -0.94 -7.12 -9.38
C THR A 254 -0.40 -7.51 -10.77
N THR A 255 0.73 -6.92 -11.17
CA THR A 255 1.38 -7.29 -12.44
C THR A 255 1.72 -8.78 -12.51
N LEU A 256 2.02 -9.41 -11.36
CA LEU A 256 2.29 -10.85 -11.31
C LEU A 256 1.04 -11.67 -11.63
N GLU A 257 -0.11 -11.33 -11.05
CA GLU A 257 -1.38 -12.03 -11.32
C GLU A 257 -1.83 -11.84 -12.77
N LEU A 258 -1.65 -10.64 -13.33
CA LEU A 258 -1.94 -10.37 -14.74
C LEU A 258 -1.04 -11.21 -15.68
N ARG A 259 0.25 -11.34 -15.36
CA ARG A 259 1.18 -12.21 -16.10
C ARG A 259 0.81 -13.68 -15.98
N LYS A 260 0.44 -14.15 -14.78
CA LYS A 260 -0.06 -15.52 -14.59
C LYS A 260 -1.30 -15.78 -15.44
N ARG A 261 -2.22 -14.82 -15.51
CA ARG A 261 -3.41 -14.92 -16.37
C ARG A 261 -3.07 -15.06 -17.85
N LEU A 262 -2.10 -14.31 -18.38
CA LEU A 262 -1.63 -14.49 -19.77
C LEU A 262 -1.18 -15.93 -20.04
N VAL A 263 -0.43 -16.51 -19.10
CA VAL A 263 0.11 -17.87 -19.22
C VAL A 263 -0.99 -18.92 -19.07
N GLU A 264 -1.72 -18.88 -17.96
CA GLU A 264 -2.67 -19.92 -17.55
C GLU A 264 -3.96 -19.90 -18.37
N THR A 265 -4.44 -18.72 -18.76
CA THR A 265 -5.72 -18.57 -19.49
C THR A 265 -5.52 -18.52 -21.00
N PHE A 266 -4.46 -17.85 -21.47
CA PHE A 266 -4.24 -17.58 -22.89
C PHE A 266 -3.03 -18.32 -23.48
N GLY A 267 -2.36 -19.17 -22.70
CA GLY A 267 -1.28 -20.02 -23.19
C GLY A 267 0.02 -19.28 -23.54
N HIS A 268 0.23 -18.06 -23.03
CA HIS A 268 1.50 -17.37 -23.22
C HIS A 268 2.64 -18.12 -22.54
N LYS A 269 3.87 -17.99 -23.05
CA LYS A 269 5.04 -18.64 -22.42
C LYS A 269 5.33 -18.04 -21.04
N PRO A 270 5.66 -18.86 -20.03
CA PRO A 270 6.05 -18.36 -18.72
C PRO A 270 7.33 -17.53 -18.82
N TYR A 271 7.38 -16.46 -18.02
CA TYR A 271 8.54 -15.58 -17.98
C TYR A 271 9.67 -16.24 -17.18
N SER A 272 10.88 -16.22 -17.74
CA SER A 272 12.09 -16.68 -17.05
C SER A 272 12.56 -15.65 -16.02
N ASN A 273 13.14 -16.13 -14.91
CA ASN A 273 13.89 -15.27 -13.98
C ASN A 273 15.31 -14.93 -14.49
N PHE A 274 15.72 -15.56 -15.58
CA PHE A 274 17.03 -15.43 -16.23
C PHE A 274 16.85 -14.92 -17.66
N GLY A 275 17.66 -13.95 -18.09
CA GLY A 275 17.56 -13.32 -19.41
C GLY A 275 16.79 -12.00 -19.41
N GLU A 276 16.05 -11.73 -20.49
CA GLU A 276 15.36 -10.45 -20.67
C GLU A 276 14.32 -10.17 -19.56
N PRO A 277 14.23 -8.92 -19.08
CA PRO A 277 13.30 -8.56 -18.03
C PRO A 277 11.85 -8.73 -18.51
N PRO A 278 10.94 -9.26 -17.67
CA PRO A 278 9.57 -9.50 -18.07
C PRO A 278 8.81 -8.18 -18.34
N PRO A 279 7.83 -8.19 -19.27
CA PRO A 279 7.17 -7.00 -19.80
C PRO A 279 6.50 -6.17 -18.69
N GLY A 280 6.57 -4.85 -18.83
CA GLY A 280 6.02 -3.91 -17.85
C GLY A 280 4.49 -4.03 -17.70
N ARG A 281 3.92 -3.42 -16.64
CA ARG A 281 2.46 -3.49 -16.37
C ARG A 281 1.60 -3.06 -17.56
N ALA A 282 1.96 -1.95 -18.21
CA ALA A 282 1.20 -1.39 -19.33
C ALA A 282 1.16 -2.36 -20.52
N GLU A 283 2.30 -2.99 -20.82
CA GLU A 283 2.42 -3.97 -21.90
C GLU A 283 1.63 -5.24 -21.60
N VAL A 284 1.79 -5.81 -20.39
CA VAL A 284 1.02 -6.98 -19.94
C VAL A 284 -0.49 -6.72 -20.03
N MET A 285 -0.92 -5.51 -19.64
CA MET A 285 -2.32 -5.13 -19.71
C MET A 285 -2.83 -4.99 -21.14
N ASN A 286 -2.04 -4.41 -22.05
CA ASN A 286 -2.39 -4.33 -23.47
C ASN A 286 -2.51 -5.72 -24.11
N LEU A 287 -1.57 -6.62 -23.80
CA LEU A 287 -1.61 -8.01 -24.25
C LEU A 287 -2.88 -8.71 -23.77
N LEU A 288 -3.22 -8.58 -22.48
CA LEU A 288 -4.46 -9.15 -21.95
C LEU A 288 -5.68 -8.61 -22.69
N LEU A 289 -5.81 -7.30 -22.86
CA LEU A 289 -6.93 -6.72 -23.59
C LEU A 289 -7.05 -7.25 -25.02
N GLN A 290 -5.93 -7.44 -25.71
CA GLN A 290 -5.91 -8.04 -27.05
C GLN A 290 -6.38 -9.49 -27.02
N GLU A 291 -5.94 -10.30 -26.05
CA GLU A 291 -6.37 -11.69 -25.91
C GLU A 291 -7.87 -11.79 -25.62
N TYR A 292 -8.39 -10.98 -24.70
CA TYR A 292 -9.83 -10.92 -24.43
C TYR A 292 -10.63 -10.48 -25.65
N ALA A 293 -10.14 -9.51 -26.43
CA ALA A 293 -10.82 -9.05 -27.64
C ALA A 293 -11.00 -10.16 -28.70
N LYS A 294 -10.13 -11.18 -28.72
CA LYS A 294 -10.28 -12.37 -29.59
C LYS A 294 -11.46 -13.26 -29.17
N LEU A 295 -11.83 -13.26 -27.88
CA LEU A 295 -12.93 -14.07 -27.34
C LEU A 295 -14.28 -13.36 -27.41
N GLY A 296 -14.28 -12.02 -27.51
CA GLY A 296 -15.48 -11.19 -27.56
C GLY A 296 -15.37 -9.95 -26.67
N PRO A 297 -16.29 -8.98 -26.80
CA PRO A 297 -16.19 -7.70 -26.10
C PRO A 297 -16.45 -7.80 -24.59
N GLU A 298 -17.18 -8.82 -24.13
CA GLU A 298 -17.64 -8.93 -22.75
C GLU A 298 -17.43 -10.32 -22.15
N ARG A 299 -17.15 -10.34 -20.85
CA ARG A 299 -17.09 -11.56 -20.04
C ARG A 299 -18.50 -12.09 -19.80
N LYS A 300 -18.65 -13.42 -19.70
CA LYS A 300 -19.94 -14.05 -19.38
C LYS A 300 -20.44 -13.51 -18.04
N LEU A 301 -21.66 -12.98 -18.04
CA LEU A 301 -22.34 -12.53 -16.82
C LEU A 301 -23.32 -13.62 -16.38
N VAL A 302 -23.11 -14.15 -15.17
CA VAL A 302 -24.04 -15.05 -14.49
C VAL A 302 -24.59 -14.37 -13.24
N ARG A 303 -25.62 -14.93 -12.61
CA ARG A 303 -26.29 -14.30 -11.46
C ARG A 303 -26.35 -15.22 -10.25
N SER A 304 -26.45 -14.61 -9.06
CA SER A 304 -26.83 -15.29 -7.83
C SER A 304 -27.81 -14.42 -7.06
N LEU A 305 -28.88 -15.00 -6.52
CA LEU A 305 -29.96 -14.21 -5.93
C LEU A 305 -29.64 -13.65 -4.54
N GLY A 306 -28.70 -14.24 -3.79
CA GLY A 306 -28.57 -13.95 -2.36
C GLY A 306 -29.76 -14.48 -1.54
N GLN A 307 -29.71 -14.33 -0.22
CA GLN A 307 -30.75 -14.82 0.68
C GLN A 307 -31.68 -13.69 1.12
N THR A 308 -33.00 -13.92 1.09
CA THR A 308 -34.01 -12.90 1.44
C THR A 308 -33.98 -12.54 2.92
N VAL A 309 -33.99 -11.24 3.22
CA VAL A 309 -34.16 -10.72 4.58
C VAL A 309 -35.65 -10.45 4.81
N PRO A 310 -36.24 -10.85 5.95
CA PRO A 310 -37.64 -10.55 6.28
C PRO A 310 -37.99 -9.05 6.21
N GLU A 311 -39.15 -8.74 5.65
CA GLU A 311 -39.55 -7.35 5.36
C GLU A 311 -39.63 -6.47 6.61
N TYR A 312 -40.05 -7.01 7.75
CA TYR A 312 -40.11 -6.26 9.01
C TYR A 312 -38.71 -5.82 9.50
N ILE A 313 -37.67 -6.62 9.23
CA ILE A 313 -36.27 -6.26 9.52
C ILE A 313 -35.78 -5.22 8.52
N LEU A 314 -36.12 -5.39 7.23
CA LEU A 314 -35.77 -4.42 6.20
C LEU A 314 -36.35 -3.03 6.50
N GLU A 315 -37.59 -2.97 6.97
CA GLU A 315 -38.23 -1.71 7.35
C GLU A 315 -37.52 -1.03 8.52
N LYS A 316 -37.10 -1.81 9.53
CA LYS A 316 -36.28 -1.31 10.62
C LYS A 316 -34.93 -0.79 10.11
N VAL A 317 -34.26 -1.51 9.21
CA VAL A 317 -32.98 -1.12 8.60
C VAL A 317 -33.12 0.17 7.78
N ARG A 318 -34.15 0.30 6.95
CA ARG A 318 -34.42 1.51 6.15
C ARG A 318 -34.58 2.74 7.03
N ARG A 319 -35.42 2.66 8.07
CA ARG A 319 -35.64 3.75 9.03
C ARG A 319 -34.34 4.20 9.70
N GLU A 320 -33.48 3.26 10.12
CA GLU A 320 -32.17 3.60 10.72
C GLU A 320 -31.20 4.25 9.70
N LEU A 321 -31.23 3.80 8.44
CA LEU A 321 -30.42 4.36 7.36
C LEU A 321 -30.87 5.74 6.90
N GLU A 322 -32.17 6.00 6.90
CA GLU A 322 -32.75 7.32 6.66
C GLU A 322 -32.36 8.28 7.78
N SER A 323 -32.58 7.87 9.04
CA SER A 323 -32.15 8.66 10.20
C SER A 323 -30.64 8.92 10.18
N TRP A 324 -29.82 7.91 9.85
CA TRP A 324 -28.38 8.09 9.67
C TRP A 324 -28.08 9.09 8.56
N SER A 325 -28.69 8.95 7.38
CA SER A 325 -28.51 9.89 6.28
C SER A 325 -28.81 11.31 6.74
N ASP A 326 -29.94 11.57 7.38
CA ASP A 326 -30.38 12.92 7.70
C ASP A 326 -29.51 13.60 8.77
N ARG A 327 -28.92 12.82 9.68
CA ARG A 327 -27.93 13.33 10.66
C ARG A 327 -26.65 13.87 10.00
N TYR A 328 -26.33 13.43 8.79
CA TYR A 328 -25.05 13.69 8.14
C TYR A 328 -25.22 14.32 6.76
N ASP A 329 -25.08 15.64 6.66
CA ASP A 329 -25.35 16.41 5.45
C ASP A 329 -24.36 16.09 4.29
N LYS A 330 -23.06 16.02 4.60
CA LYS A 330 -21.98 15.63 3.65
C LYS A 330 -20.89 14.81 4.35
N PHE A 331 -21.24 13.64 4.87
CA PHE A 331 -20.27 12.76 5.51
C PHE A 331 -19.73 11.70 4.55
N GLN A 332 -18.49 11.91 4.12
CA GLN A 332 -17.75 11.00 3.25
C GLN A 332 -16.40 10.67 3.90
N GLU A 333 -16.31 9.56 4.64
CA GLU A 333 -15.03 9.13 5.24
C GLU A 333 -13.99 8.76 4.18
N ARG A 334 -14.44 8.42 2.96
CA ARG A 334 -13.60 8.06 1.82
C ARG A 334 -13.86 9.01 0.64
N PRO A 335 -13.21 10.19 0.58
CA PRO A 335 -13.49 11.20 -0.44
C PRO A 335 -13.18 10.76 -1.87
N MET A 336 -12.30 9.76 -2.05
CA MET A 336 -11.93 9.20 -3.36
C MET A 336 -12.91 8.15 -3.88
N ILE A 337 -14.01 7.88 -3.18
CA ILE A 337 -15.04 6.93 -3.57
C ILE A 337 -16.26 7.66 -4.12
N LYS A 338 -16.87 7.14 -5.19
CA LYS A 338 -18.14 7.64 -5.73
C LYS A 338 -19.32 7.14 -4.86
N ALA A 339 -19.72 7.97 -3.90
CA ALA A 339 -20.91 7.78 -3.06
C ALA A 339 -21.45 9.13 -2.57
N ASN A 340 -22.74 9.23 -2.27
CA ASN A 340 -23.28 10.43 -1.60
C ASN A 340 -22.85 10.49 -0.13
N LYS A 341 -22.84 9.34 0.56
CA LYS A 341 -22.45 9.20 1.96
C LYS A 341 -21.70 7.88 2.16
N TYR A 342 -20.66 7.91 3.00
CA TYR A 342 -19.85 6.74 3.29
C TYR A 342 -19.35 6.79 4.74
N MET A 343 -19.71 5.77 5.53
CA MET A 343 -19.29 5.60 6.93
C MET A 343 -18.79 4.17 7.17
N ILE A 344 -17.75 4.03 7.97
CA ILE A 344 -17.33 2.73 8.52
C ILE A 344 -17.63 2.69 10.02
N LEU A 345 -18.38 1.68 10.46
CA LEU A 345 -18.50 1.30 11.86
C LEU A 345 -17.60 0.10 12.13
N ARG A 346 -16.99 0.07 13.31
CA ARG A 346 -16.22 -1.06 13.81
C ARG A 346 -16.70 -1.35 15.22
N SER A 347 -16.85 -2.62 15.56
CA SER A 347 -17.06 -3.02 16.94
C SER A 347 -15.81 -2.65 17.75
N PRO A 348 -15.95 -2.11 18.96
CA PRO A 348 -14.79 -1.85 19.82
C PRO A 348 -14.07 -3.17 20.10
N THR A 349 -12.78 -3.23 19.80
CA THR A 349 -11.94 -4.41 20.06
C THR A 349 -11.14 -4.20 21.34
N GLU A 350 -10.65 -5.29 21.95
CA GLU A 350 -9.78 -5.18 23.14
C GLU A 350 -8.56 -4.30 22.87
N ALA A 351 -8.01 -4.40 21.65
CA ALA A 351 -6.92 -3.54 21.21
C ALA A 351 -7.33 -2.06 21.13
N GLU A 352 -8.54 -1.75 20.66
CA GLU A 352 -9.04 -0.38 20.65
C GLU A 352 -9.26 0.16 22.06
N GLN A 353 -9.75 -0.65 23.00
CA GLN A 353 -9.88 -0.28 24.41
C GLN A 353 -8.52 0.05 25.03
N LYS A 354 -7.51 -0.81 24.83
CA LYS A 354 -6.14 -0.52 25.28
C LYS A 354 -5.59 0.77 24.67
N MET A 355 -5.89 1.05 23.40
CA MET A 355 -5.48 2.29 22.74
C MET A 355 -6.17 3.53 23.30
N ILE A 356 -7.39 3.42 23.83
CA ILE A 356 -8.08 4.50 24.55
C ILE A 356 -7.38 4.80 25.86
N GLU A 357 -7.06 3.76 26.64
CA GLU A 357 -6.33 3.88 27.91
C GLU A 357 -4.98 4.58 27.68
N LEU A 358 -4.32 4.28 26.56
CA LEU A 358 -3.11 4.95 26.09
C LEU A 358 -3.35 6.34 25.44
N GLY A 359 -4.57 6.88 25.51
CA GLY A 359 -4.91 8.25 25.10
C GLY A 359 -5.14 8.46 23.60
N SER A 360 -5.35 7.41 22.80
CA SER A 360 -5.54 7.52 21.35
C SER A 360 -6.82 8.26 20.98
N ARG A 361 -6.67 9.50 20.47
CA ARG A 361 -7.81 10.30 19.98
C ARG A 361 -8.62 9.61 18.89
N ARG A 362 -7.96 8.77 18.07
CA ARG A 362 -8.61 8.03 16.99
C ARG A 362 -9.54 6.94 17.55
N ALA A 363 -9.07 6.16 18.53
CA ALA A 363 -9.86 5.13 19.18
C ALA A 363 -11.08 5.72 19.91
N HIS A 364 -10.89 6.83 20.65
CA HIS A 364 -12.00 7.57 21.26
C HIS A 364 -13.04 8.05 20.24
N SER A 365 -12.61 8.49 19.05
CA SER A 365 -13.52 8.93 18.00
C SER A 365 -14.28 7.76 17.37
N ALA A 366 -13.63 6.60 17.23
CA ALA A 366 -14.25 5.39 16.69
C ALA A 366 -15.39 4.91 17.61
N ILE A 367 -15.14 4.83 18.93
CA ILE A 367 -16.17 4.39 19.88
C ILE A 367 -17.32 5.36 20.02
N ARG A 368 -17.06 6.68 20.06
CA ARG A 368 -18.16 7.65 20.05
C ARG A 368 -19.03 7.49 18.79
N LYS A 369 -18.43 7.26 17.63
CA LYS A 369 -19.16 7.02 16.38
C LYS A 369 -19.95 5.71 16.44
N TYR A 370 -19.37 4.65 16.98
CA TYR A 370 -20.08 3.38 17.21
C TYR A 370 -21.29 3.57 18.13
N GLN A 371 -21.11 4.22 19.29
CA GLN A 371 -22.19 4.51 20.24
C GLN A 371 -23.31 5.37 19.62
N GLN A 372 -22.96 6.37 18.81
CA GLN A 372 -23.93 7.21 18.09
C GLN A 372 -24.76 6.46 17.03
N ASN A 373 -24.30 5.28 16.60
CA ASN A 373 -24.95 4.48 15.56
C ASN A 373 -25.25 3.06 16.05
N LEU A 374 -25.45 2.88 17.37
CA LEU A 374 -25.68 1.57 17.98
C LEU A 374 -27.00 0.93 17.51
N THR A 375 -28.05 1.73 17.29
CA THR A 375 -29.35 1.26 16.77
C THR A 375 -29.23 0.75 15.33
N LEU A 376 -28.51 1.49 14.48
CA LEU A 376 -28.19 1.06 13.11
C LEU A 376 -27.35 -0.21 13.10
N TRP A 377 -26.33 -0.30 13.95
CA TRP A 377 -25.53 -1.52 14.10
C TRP A 377 -26.42 -2.71 14.54
N GLY A 378 -27.30 -2.50 15.51
CA GLY A 378 -28.24 -3.52 15.97
C GLY A 378 -29.20 -4.00 14.88
N ALA A 379 -29.78 -3.08 14.10
CA ALA A 379 -30.64 -3.42 12.97
C ALA A 379 -29.88 -4.16 11.87
N ALA A 380 -28.64 -3.76 11.58
CA ALA A 380 -27.77 -4.45 10.63
C ALA A 380 -27.42 -5.87 11.13
N LYS A 381 -27.10 -6.02 12.43
CA LYS A 381 -26.82 -7.32 13.07
C LYS A 381 -28.05 -8.25 13.00
N GLU A 382 -29.23 -7.73 13.26
CA GLU A 382 -30.49 -8.49 13.15
C GLU A 382 -30.74 -8.96 11.71
N ALA A 383 -30.47 -8.11 10.71
CA ALA A 383 -30.57 -8.49 9.31
C ALA A 383 -29.65 -9.67 8.96
N ILE A 384 -28.36 -9.60 9.33
CA ILE A 384 -27.43 -10.71 9.06
C ILE A 384 -27.79 -11.97 9.87
N ALA A 385 -28.24 -11.83 11.12
CA ALA A 385 -28.64 -12.97 11.95
C ALA A 385 -29.84 -13.75 11.37
N SER A 386 -30.70 -13.11 10.57
CA SER A 386 -31.80 -13.79 9.88
C SER A 386 -31.36 -14.78 8.80
N VAL A 387 -30.09 -14.73 8.39
CA VAL A 387 -29.50 -15.53 7.31
C VAL A 387 -28.30 -16.35 7.80
N ASP A 388 -27.46 -15.76 8.66
CA ASP A 388 -26.23 -16.33 9.16
C ASP A 388 -25.95 -15.79 10.58
N GLU A 389 -26.51 -16.48 11.58
CA GLU A 389 -26.37 -16.12 12.99
C GLU A 389 -24.92 -16.20 13.49
N GLU A 390 -24.13 -17.14 12.97
CA GLU A 390 -22.73 -17.28 13.32
C GLU A 390 -21.94 -16.04 12.85
N PHE A 391 -22.08 -15.67 11.57
CA PHE A 391 -21.40 -14.50 11.01
C PHE A 391 -21.87 -13.20 11.67
N ALA A 392 -23.15 -13.10 12.03
CA ALA A 392 -23.72 -11.97 12.77
C ALA A 392 -23.02 -11.69 14.09
N ASN A 393 -22.43 -12.71 14.72
CA ASN A 393 -21.69 -12.60 15.97
C ASN A 393 -20.18 -12.39 15.76
N GLN A 394 -19.67 -12.56 14.55
CA GLN A 394 -18.24 -12.48 14.25
C GLN A 394 -17.84 -11.21 13.48
N PHE A 395 -18.73 -10.59 12.70
CA PHE A 395 -18.34 -9.46 11.86
C PHE A 395 -17.75 -8.30 12.68
N THR A 396 -16.61 -7.80 12.22
CA THR A 396 -15.82 -6.80 12.97
C THR A 396 -16.05 -5.36 12.48
N GLY A 397 -16.63 -5.21 11.29
CA GLY A 397 -16.90 -3.91 10.72
C GLY A 397 -18.07 -3.91 9.74
N LEU A 398 -18.68 -2.73 9.64
CA LEU A 398 -19.85 -2.45 8.83
C LEU A 398 -19.60 -1.19 8.01
N ALA A 399 -19.54 -1.33 6.68
CA ALA A 399 -19.57 -0.19 5.78
C ALA A 399 -21.02 0.19 5.50
N VAL A 400 -21.35 1.46 5.70
CA VAL A 400 -22.69 2.03 5.49
C VAL A 400 -22.57 3.10 4.42
N THR A 401 -23.30 2.94 3.31
CA THR A 401 -23.21 3.87 2.18
C THR A 401 -24.57 4.28 1.63
N LYS A 402 -24.65 5.47 1.03
CA LYS A 402 -25.79 5.95 0.21
C LYS A 402 -25.32 6.31 -1.19
N GLY A 403 -26.02 5.80 -2.20
CA GLY A 403 -25.76 5.99 -3.63
C GLY A 403 -24.33 5.63 -4.03
N PHE A 404 -23.81 4.55 -3.46
CA PHE A 404 -22.46 4.08 -3.74
C PHE A 404 -22.39 3.36 -5.09
N VAL A 405 -21.47 3.83 -5.92
CA VAL A 405 -21.04 3.18 -7.17
C VAL A 405 -19.63 2.65 -6.91
N GLY A 406 -19.56 1.36 -6.59
CA GLY A 406 -18.31 0.69 -6.28
C GLY A 406 -17.55 0.34 -7.54
N SER A 407 -16.34 0.89 -7.68
CA SER A 407 -15.44 0.56 -8.77
C SER A 407 -14.71 -0.78 -8.54
N PRO A 408 -14.09 -1.38 -9.57
CA PRO A 408 -13.34 -2.62 -9.40
C PRO A 408 -12.18 -2.49 -8.42
N HIS A 409 -12.17 -3.38 -7.41
CA HIS A 409 -11.13 -3.47 -6.39
C HIS A 409 -11.05 -4.90 -5.79
N ILE A 410 -9.99 -5.13 -5.01
CA ILE A 410 -9.78 -6.32 -4.19
C ILE A 410 -9.57 -5.84 -2.75
N ASP A 411 -10.28 -6.45 -1.80
CA ASP A 411 -10.10 -6.14 -0.39
C ASP A 411 -8.88 -6.86 0.17
N THR A 412 -7.83 -6.10 0.48
CA THR A 412 -6.58 -6.64 1.04
C THR A 412 -6.61 -6.78 2.56
N THR A 413 -7.63 -6.24 3.22
CA THR A 413 -7.76 -6.28 4.69
C THR A 413 -8.75 -7.31 5.19
N ASN A 414 -9.54 -7.91 4.29
CA ASN A 414 -10.52 -8.91 4.68
C ASN A 414 -9.80 -10.24 4.95
N ILE A 415 -10.13 -10.88 6.06
CA ILE A 415 -9.59 -12.17 6.43
C ILE A 415 -10.46 -13.34 5.97
N GLY A 416 -11.64 -13.06 5.39
CA GLY A 416 -12.59 -14.04 4.90
C GLY A 416 -13.69 -13.40 4.04
N PRO A 417 -14.73 -14.18 3.68
CA PRO A 417 -15.90 -13.69 2.96
C PRO A 417 -16.65 -12.60 3.74
N PHE A 418 -17.42 -11.80 3.01
CA PHE A 418 -18.28 -10.75 3.55
C PHE A 418 -19.72 -10.92 3.06
N TYR A 419 -20.65 -10.28 3.77
CA TYR A 419 -22.03 -10.14 3.31
C TYR A 419 -22.32 -8.72 2.83
N GLY A 420 -23.10 -8.61 1.75
CA GLY A 420 -23.63 -7.35 1.26
C GLY A 420 -25.16 -7.35 1.28
N LEU A 421 -25.75 -6.29 1.82
CA LEU A 421 -27.19 -5.99 1.77
C LEU A 421 -27.39 -4.60 1.16
N SER A 422 -28.43 -4.42 0.37
CA SER A 422 -28.81 -3.13 -0.20
C SER A 422 -30.31 -2.91 -0.15
N VAL A 423 -30.74 -1.70 0.21
CA VAL A 423 -32.16 -1.34 0.40
C VAL A 423 -32.45 0.03 -0.23
N GLY A 424 -33.71 0.31 -0.54
CA GLY A 424 -34.15 1.58 -1.12
C GLY A 424 -35.20 1.38 -2.21
N ASP A 425 -35.27 2.26 -3.20
CA ASP A 425 -36.28 2.26 -4.29
C ASP A 425 -35.70 1.90 -5.68
N PHE A 426 -34.39 1.63 -5.77
CA PHE A 426 -33.76 1.10 -7.01
C PHE A 426 -34.32 -0.28 -7.42
N GLU A 427 -34.22 -0.62 -8.69
CA GLU A 427 -34.84 -1.81 -9.29
C GLU A 427 -34.21 -3.11 -8.79
N ASP A 428 -35.04 -4.13 -8.50
CA ASP A 428 -34.55 -5.47 -8.14
C ASP A 428 -33.80 -6.10 -9.32
N GLY A 429 -32.73 -6.85 -9.02
CA GLY A 429 -31.82 -7.40 -10.02
C GLY A 429 -30.80 -6.41 -10.61
N THR A 430 -30.80 -5.15 -10.16
CA THR A 430 -29.78 -4.14 -10.51
C THR A 430 -28.93 -3.80 -9.29
N GLY A 431 -27.78 -3.14 -9.49
CA GLY A 431 -26.97 -2.62 -8.38
C GLY A 431 -26.45 -3.68 -7.41
N GLY A 432 -26.39 -4.94 -7.85
CA GLY A 432 -25.81 -6.05 -7.09
C GLY A 432 -24.29 -5.95 -7.00
N VAL A 433 -23.65 -6.87 -6.28
CA VAL A 433 -22.20 -6.94 -6.24
C VAL A 433 -21.71 -7.92 -7.29
N ARG A 434 -21.00 -7.42 -8.29
CA ARG A 434 -20.32 -8.22 -9.30
C ARG A 434 -18.98 -8.68 -8.77
N VAL A 435 -18.70 -9.98 -8.86
CA VAL A 435 -17.42 -10.58 -8.46
C VAL A 435 -16.94 -11.53 -9.54
N GLU A 436 -15.64 -11.50 -9.79
CA GLU A 436 -15.00 -12.40 -10.75
C GLU A 436 -14.98 -13.84 -10.22
N LEU A 437 -15.56 -14.78 -10.98
CA LEU A 437 -15.49 -16.22 -10.68
C LEU A 437 -14.21 -16.83 -11.27
N ASP A 438 -13.93 -16.44 -12.50
CA ASP A 438 -12.78 -16.86 -13.29
C ASP A 438 -12.44 -15.75 -14.31
N PRO A 439 -11.33 -15.86 -15.06
CA PRO A 439 -10.93 -14.83 -16.02
C PRO A 439 -12.03 -14.42 -17.02
N LEU A 440 -12.92 -15.32 -17.41
CA LEU A 440 -13.95 -15.14 -18.44
C LEU A 440 -15.37 -14.96 -17.88
N THR A 441 -15.59 -15.23 -16.59
CA THR A 441 -16.93 -15.18 -15.98
C THR A 441 -17.00 -14.24 -14.77
N VAL A 442 -18.03 -13.40 -14.75
CA VAL A 442 -18.39 -12.52 -13.62
C VAL A 442 -19.77 -12.92 -13.12
N CYS A 443 -19.93 -13.04 -11.80
CA CYS A 443 -21.23 -13.26 -11.17
C CYS A 443 -21.75 -11.97 -10.55
N GLU A 444 -22.97 -11.57 -10.89
CA GLU A 444 -23.71 -10.52 -10.19
C GLU A 444 -24.55 -11.12 -9.07
N VAL A 445 -24.14 -10.86 -7.83
CA VAL A 445 -24.88 -11.27 -6.64
C VAL A 445 -25.89 -10.17 -6.30
N ASN A 446 -27.18 -10.51 -6.39
CA ASN A 446 -28.25 -9.60 -6.05
C ASN A 446 -28.24 -9.32 -4.54
N THR A 447 -28.15 -8.05 -4.17
CA THR A 447 -28.17 -7.59 -2.78
C THR A 447 -29.40 -6.75 -2.46
N LYS A 448 -30.32 -6.53 -3.40
CA LYS A 448 -31.57 -5.81 -3.15
C LYS A 448 -32.44 -6.63 -2.21
N ASN A 449 -32.64 -6.10 -0.99
CA ASN A 449 -33.42 -6.74 0.08
C ASN A 449 -32.94 -8.16 0.41
N ARG A 450 -31.69 -8.48 0.04
CA ARG A 450 -31.08 -9.81 0.12
C ARG A 450 -29.65 -9.70 0.60
N LEU A 451 -29.23 -10.69 1.39
CA LEU A 451 -27.86 -10.85 1.85
C LEU A 451 -27.10 -11.72 0.86
N GLY A 452 -26.21 -11.09 0.10
CA GLY A 452 -25.29 -11.77 -0.79
C GLY A 452 -23.96 -12.04 -0.10
N ARG A 453 -23.55 -13.31 -0.02
CA ARG A 453 -22.24 -13.70 0.53
C ARG A 453 -21.22 -13.86 -0.59
N ILE A 454 -20.15 -13.07 -0.55
CA ILE A 454 -19.05 -13.13 -1.50
C ILE A 454 -17.71 -13.02 -0.81
N ASP A 455 -16.65 -13.44 -1.50
CA ASP A 455 -15.28 -13.21 -1.05
C ASP A 455 -14.67 -11.99 -1.75
N GLY A 456 -14.59 -10.87 -1.01
CA GLY A 456 -14.04 -9.60 -1.49
C GLY A 456 -12.55 -9.65 -1.85
N ARG A 457 -11.86 -10.76 -1.56
CA ARG A 457 -10.47 -10.98 -1.99
C ARG A 457 -10.38 -11.35 -3.48
N PHE A 458 -11.51 -11.56 -4.14
CA PHE A 458 -11.62 -11.59 -5.60
C PHE A 458 -11.99 -10.20 -6.13
N PRO A 459 -11.61 -9.83 -7.37
CA PRO A 459 -12.01 -8.56 -7.95
C PRO A 459 -13.52 -8.42 -7.95
N HIS A 460 -14.00 -7.33 -7.36
CA HIS A 460 -15.43 -7.07 -7.26
C HIS A 460 -15.76 -5.57 -7.38
N PHE A 461 -17.01 -5.29 -7.73
CA PHE A 461 -17.55 -3.96 -7.98
C PHE A 461 -19.08 -3.97 -7.88
N VAL A 462 -19.70 -2.80 -7.90
CA VAL A 462 -21.17 -2.69 -7.92
C VAL A 462 -21.65 -2.67 -9.37
N GLY A 463 -22.65 -3.49 -9.69
CA GLY A 463 -23.33 -3.51 -10.97
C GLY A 463 -24.09 -2.20 -11.24
N PRO A 464 -24.49 -1.94 -12.49
CA PRO A 464 -25.25 -0.75 -12.82
C PRO A 464 -26.62 -0.73 -12.14
N TYR A 465 -27.08 0.45 -11.75
CA TYR A 465 -28.44 0.75 -11.28
C TYR A 465 -28.75 2.22 -11.60
N ASP A 466 -30.01 2.63 -11.53
CA ASP A 466 -30.39 4.04 -11.70
C ASP A 466 -29.85 4.89 -10.53
N GLU A 467 -28.81 5.69 -10.79
CA GLU A 467 -28.17 6.56 -9.79
C GLU A 467 -29.10 7.68 -9.27
N SER A 468 -30.24 7.94 -9.94
CA SER A 468 -31.27 8.87 -9.44
C SER A 468 -32.10 8.30 -8.28
N LYS A 469 -32.10 6.96 -8.14
CA LYS A 469 -32.80 6.23 -7.08
C LYS A 469 -31.98 6.21 -5.79
N THR A 470 -32.69 6.09 -4.68
CA THR A 470 -32.10 5.85 -3.38
C THR A 470 -31.64 4.39 -3.27
N ARG A 471 -30.33 4.23 -3.10
CA ARG A 471 -29.70 2.95 -2.76
C ARG A 471 -28.82 3.10 -1.53
N TYR A 472 -29.20 2.43 -0.45
CA TYR A 472 -28.32 2.23 0.69
C TYR A 472 -27.62 0.87 0.57
N SER A 473 -26.42 0.77 1.11
CA SER A 473 -25.72 -0.51 1.24
C SER A 473 -25.10 -0.69 2.62
N LEU A 474 -25.16 -1.93 3.10
CA LEU A 474 -24.52 -2.43 4.29
C LEU A 474 -23.56 -3.56 3.87
N ILE A 475 -22.27 -3.38 4.14
CA ILE A 475 -21.22 -4.38 3.86
C ILE A 475 -20.60 -4.84 5.17
N PHE A 476 -20.76 -6.12 5.50
CA PHE A 476 -20.34 -6.74 6.76
C PHE A 476 -19.05 -7.51 6.55
N TYR A 477 -17.93 -7.05 7.12
CA TYR A 477 -16.62 -7.64 6.85
C TYR A 477 -15.88 -8.09 8.13
N LEU A 478 -14.99 -9.06 7.92
CA LEU A 478 -14.06 -9.59 8.92
C LEU A 478 -12.67 -9.01 8.64
N THR A 479 -12.13 -8.26 9.60
CA THR A 479 -10.76 -7.71 9.56
C THR A 479 -9.88 -8.19 10.71
N GLU A 480 -10.45 -8.93 11.66
CA GLU A 480 -9.77 -9.48 12.83
C GLU A 480 -10.30 -10.89 13.11
N GLY A 481 -9.46 -11.74 13.70
CA GLY A 481 -9.73 -13.17 13.89
C GLY A 481 -8.82 -14.06 13.04
N GLU A 482 -9.16 -15.34 12.93
CA GLU A 482 -8.42 -16.30 12.12
C GLU A 482 -8.64 -16.09 10.62
N VAL A 483 -7.56 -16.12 9.85
CA VAL A 483 -7.62 -15.96 8.39
C VAL A 483 -8.26 -17.20 7.78
N GLN A 484 -9.43 -17.01 7.17
CA GLN A 484 -10.13 -18.07 6.47
C GLN A 484 -9.47 -18.33 5.11
N PRO A 485 -9.41 -19.58 4.64
CA PRO A 485 -8.88 -19.89 3.32
C PRO A 485 -9.68 -19.18 2.22
N LYS A 486 -9.01 -18.75 1.16
CA LYS A 486 -9.65 -18.21 -0.05
C LYS A 486 -10.07 -19.38 -0.95
N THR A 487 -11.37 -19.67 -0.97
CA THR A 487 -11.93 -20.85 -1.67
C THR A 487 -12.69 -20.47 -2.94
N LYS A 488 -13.90 -19.93 -2.78
CA LYS A 488 -14.79 -19.52 -3.89
C LYS A 488 -15.21 -18.06 -3.77
N ALA A 489 -15.49 -17.43 -4.90
CA ALA A 489 -15.89 -16.03 -4.98
C ALA A 489 -17.33 -15.77 -4.52
N VAL A 490 -18.26 -16.69 -4.79
CA VAL A 490 -19.69 -16.60 -4.48
C VAL A 490 -20.13 -17.84 -3.70
N PHE A 491 -21.00 -17.66 -2.72
CA PHE A 491 -21.47 -18.75 -1.85
C PHE A 491 -22.93 -19.17 -2.09
N GLY A 492 -23.72 -18.36 -2.81
CA GLY A 492 -25.06 -18.72 -3.26
C GLY A 492 -25.06 -19.58 -4.52
N GLU A 493 -26.24 -20.10 -4.85
CA GLU A 493 -26.49 -20.77 -6.14
C GLU A 493 -26.25 -19.80 -7.30
N ILE A 494 -25.56 -20.29 -8.34
CA ILE A 494 -25.28 -19.54 -9.56
C ILE A 494 -26.28 -20.00 -10.61
N ILE A 495 -27.02 -19.06 -11.16
CA ILE A 495 -27.98 -19.24 -12.24
C ILE A 495 -27.47 -18.52 -13.49
N GLU A 496 -27.67 -19.14 -14.66
CA GLU A 496 -27.27 -18.58 -15.95
C GLU A 496 -28.19 -17.45 -16.42
#